data_AF-X0WG35-F1
#
_entry.id   AF-X0WG35-F1
#
_cell.length_a   1.000
_cell.length_b   1.000
_cell.length_c   1.000
_cell.angle_alpha   90.00
_cell.angle_beta   90.00
_cell.angle_gamma   90.00
#
_symmetry.space_group_name_H-M   'P 1'
#
loop_
_entity.id
_entity.type
_entity.pdbx_description
1 polymer ?
#
loop_
_entity_poly.entity_id
_entity_poly.type
_entity_poly.pdbx_seq_one_letter_code
_entity_poly.pdbx_strand_id
1 'polypeptide(L)'
;MAVKKETTVNPLILNSLYIIAAIIGVLAIILALAQLNDSPIPFISGNREAFYALAIIGFASCSFAMYASGELYGWLDPIHILATVIGVLLMVLVGAVFFQIQLPFVSDDQTAFLVLAVLILVKLVITNGQRILDLAGILYN
;
A
#
# COMPACT_ATOMS: atom_id res chain seq x y z
N MET A 1 10.79 29.35 -5.34
CA MET A 1 10.78 29.61 -3.88
C MET A 1 10.48 28.29 -3.18
N ALA A 2 11.49 27.60 -2.66
CA ALA A 2 11.28 26.39 -1.88
C ALA A 2 10.80 26.79 -0.48
N VAL A 3 9.50 26.65 -0.23
CA VAL A 3 8.94 26.77 1.12
C VAL A 3 9.48 25.57 1.91
N LYS A 4 10.51 25.81 2.71
CA LYS A 4 11.05 24.83 3.65
C LYS A 4 9.98 24.60 4.72
N LYS A 5 9.14 23.58 4.54
CA LYS A 5 8.14 23.19 5.54
C LYS A 5 8.88 22.76 6.81
N GLU A 6 8.72 23.54 7.87
CA GLU A 6 9.03 23.11 9.22
C GLU A 6 8.11 21.94 9.56
N THR A 7 8.65 20.73 9.46
CA THR A 7 8.06 19.52 10.02
C THR A 7 8.11 19.66 11.55
N THR A 8 7.00 20.06 12.17
CA THR A 8 6.79 20.01 13.64
C THR A 8 6.59 18.60 14.19
N VAL A 9 6.75 17.57 13.34
CA VAL A 9 6.72 16.16 13.74
C VAL A 9 8.13 15.69 14.07
N ASN A 10 8.25 15.11 15.26
CA ASN A 10 9.50 14.55 15.76
C ASN A 10 10.03 13.49 14.77
N PRO A 11 11.27 13.58 14.26
CA PRO A 11 11.79 12.67 13.22
C PRO A 11 11.74 11.19 13.64
N LEU A 12 11.75 10.93 14.95
CA LEU A 12 11.54 9.62 15.55
C LEU A 12 10.16 9.01 15.21
N ILE A 13 9.11 9.82 15.21
CA ILE A 13 7.73 9.40 14.90
C ILE A 13 7.57 9.11 13.41
N LEU A 14 8.19 9.93 12.57
CA LEU A 14 8.14 9.76 11.13
C LEU A 14 8.85 8.46 10.68
N ASN A 15 10.02 8.19 11.27
CA ASN A 15 10.76 6.96 11.00
C ASN A 15 10.01 5.72 11.51
N SER A 16 9.39 5.78 12.69
CA SER A 16 8.61 4.65 13.22
C SER A 16 7.36 4.35 12.38
N LEU A 17 6.61 5.38 11.95
CA LEU A 17 5.48 5.23 11.03
C LEU A 17 5.89 4.56 9.72
N TYR A 18 7.04 4.94 9.17
CA TYR A 18 7.55 4.34 7.94
C TYR A 18 7.92 2.87 8.15
N ILE A 19 8.63 2.54 9.23
CA ILE A 19 9.00 1.16 9.56
C ILE A 19 7.74 0.30 9.75
N ILE A 20 6.74 0.82 10.45
CA ILE A 20 5.45 0.13 10.65
C ILE A 20 4.77 -0.11 9.29
N ALA A 21 4.67 0.92 8.44
CA ALA A 21 4.07 0.79 7.11
C ALA A 21 4.82 -0.24 6.24
N ALA A 22 6.15 -0.27 6.31
CA ALA A 22 6.97 -1.25 5.60
C ALA A 22 6.73 -2.67 6.12
N ILE A 23 6.70 -2.88 7.44
CA ILE A 23 6.42 -4.19 8.06
C ILE A 23 5.03 -4.69 7.65
N ILE A 24 4.02 -3.83 7.71
CA ILE A 24 2.64 -4.14 7.30
C ILE A 24 2.60 -4.48 5.80
N GLY A 25 3.32 -3.74 4.96
CA GLY A 25 3.41 -4.02 3.53
C GLY A 25 4.08 -5.37 3.22
N VAL A 26 5.15 -5.71 3.94
CA VAL A 26 5.82 -7.02 3.83
C VAL A 26 4.89 -8.14 4.27
N LEU A 27 4.17 -7.97 5.38
CA LEU A 27 3.15 -8.93 5.84
C LEU A 27 2.06 -9.15 4.78
N ALA A 28 1.59 -8.09 4.13
CA ALA A 28 0.60 -8.20 3.05
C ALA A 28 1.13 -9.04 1.86
N ILE A 29 2.41 -8.87 1.49
CA ILE A 29 3.05 -9.67 0.43
C ILE A 29 3.16 -11.13 0.85
N ILE A 30 3.60 -11.41 2.07
CA ILE A 30 3.73 -12.78 2.59
C ILE A 30 2.37 -13.49 2.56
N LEU A 31 1.31 -12.80 3.00
CA LEU A 31 -0.06 -13.34 2.94
C LEU A 31 -0.53 -13.57 1.50
N ALA A 32 -0.23 -12.64 0.59
CA ALA A 32 -0.57 -12.81 -0.83
C ALA A 32 0.13 -14.02 -1.45
N LEU A 33 1.42 -14.22 -1.16
CA LEU A 33 2.19 -15.37 -1.63
C LEU A 33 1.76 -16.68 -0.99
N ALA A 34 1.40 -16.66 0.30
CA ALA A 34 0.89 -17.84 1.00
C ALA A 34 -0.44 -18.31 0.38
N GLN A 35 -1.32 -17.38 0.05
CA GLN A 35 -2.59 -17.67 -0.61
C GLN A 35 -2.39 -18.24 -2.03
N LEU A 36 -1.43 -17.72 -2.79
CA LEU A 36 -1.12 -18.22 -4.14
C LEU A 36 -0.54 -19.65 -4.14
N ASN A 37 0.05 -20.09 -3.03
CA ASN A 37 0.62 -21.42 -2.87
C ASN A 37 -0.36 -22.44 -2.27
N ASP A 38 -1.65 -22.08 -2.12
CA ASP A 38 -2.67 -22.86 -1.40
C ASP A 38 -2.19 -23.29 0.00
N SER A 39 -1.29 -22.52 0.60
CA SER A 39 -0.71 -22.87 1.89
C SER A 39 -1.71 -22.52 2.99
N PRO A 40 -2.11 -23.48 3.84
CA PRO A 40 -3.10 -23.21 4.87
C PRO A 40 -2.51 -22.21 5.89
N ILE A 41 -3.05 -20.99 5.89
CA ILE A 41 -2.69 -19.98 6.88
C ILE A 41 -3.36 -20.38 8.20
N PRO A 42 -2.62 -20.57 9.31
CA PRO A 42 -3.14 -21.20 10.53
C PRO A 42 -4.26 -20.43 11.28
N PHE A 43 -4.83 -19.38 10.71
CA PHE A 43 -5.93 -18.58 11.28
C PHE A 43 -6.99 -18.14 10.25
N ILE A 44 -6.85 -18.53 8.98
CA ILE A 44 -7.71 -18.06 7.89
C ILE A 44 -8.10 -19.28 7.05
N SER A 45 -9.33 -19.75 7.23
CA SER A 45 -9.84 -20.97 6.60
C SER A 45 -10.48 -20.74 5.23
N GLY A 46 -10.88 -19.50 4.94
CA GLY A 46 -11.63 -19.12 3.76
C GLY A 46 -10.98 -17.98 2.97
N ASN A 47 -11.09 -18.06 1.65
CA ASN A 47 -10.59 -17.05 0.71
C ASN A 47 -11.12 -15.64 1.01
N ARG A 48 -12.35 -15.54 1.52
CA ARG A 48 -12.97 -14.26 1.92
C ARG A 48 -12.36 -13.67 3.18
N GLU A 49 -12.05 -14.50 4.17
CA GLU A 49 -11.39 -14.04 5.41
C GLU A 49 -9.97 -13.54 5.10
N ALA A 50 -9.25 -14.24 4.21
CA ALA A 50 -7.93 -13.84 3.72
C ALA A 50 -7.99 -12.47 3.04
N PHE A 51 -8.99 -12.30 2.17
CA PHE A 51 -9.25 -11.03 1.48
C PHE A 51 -9.51 -9.90 2.46
N TYR A 52 -10.36 -10.08 3.47
CA TYR A 52 -10.64 -9.03 4.45
C TYR A 52 -9.43 -8.68 5.30
N ALA A 53 -8.64 -9.67 5.72
CA ALA A 53 -7.38 -9.42 6.43
C ALA A 53 -6.43 -8.58 5.56
N LEU A 54 -6.23 -8.97 4.29
CA LEU A 54 -5.39 -8.23 3.36
C LEU A 54 -5.91 -6.82 3.09
N ALA A 55 -7.23 -6.65 2.98
CA ALA A 55 -7.86 -5.36 2.76
C ALA A 55 -7.64 -4.40 3.93
N ILE A 56 -7.80 -4.88 5.17
CA ILE A 56 -7.57 -4.08 6.38
C ILE A 56 -6.09 -3.69 6.51
N ILE A 57 -5.19 -4.64 6.31
CA ILE A 57 -3.72 -4.43 6.34
C ILE A 57 -3.30 -3.46 5.23
N GLY A 58 -3.83 -3.64 4.03
CA GLY A 58 -3.63 -2.76 2.88
C GLY A 58 -4.15 -1.35 3.15
N PHE A 59 -5.33 -1.21 3.74
CA PHE A 59 -5.92 0.08 4.08
C PHE A 59 -5.11 0.83 5.15
N ALA A 60 -4.70 0.11 6.21
CA ALA A 60 -3.87 0.67 7.26
C ALA A 60 -2.51 1.15 6.70
N SER A 61 -1.83 0.32 5.91
CA SER A 61 -0.55 0.72 5.29
C SER A 61 -0.70 1.92 4.35
N CYS A 62 -1.80 2.01 3.59
CA CYS A 62 -2.06 3.15 2.72
C CYS A 62 -2.24 4.46 3.50
N SER A 63 -2.98 4.41 4.61
CA SER A 63 -3.25 5.58 5.44
C SER A 63 -1.97 6.12 6.11
N PHE A 64 -1.14 5.22 6.65
CA PHE A 64 0.14 5.61 7.25
C PHE A 64 1.15 6.11 6.21
N ALA A 65 1.22 5.44 5.05
CA ALA A 65 2.12 5.86 3.96
C ALA A 65 1.75 7.24 3.42
N MET A 66 0.47 7.55 3.20
CA MET A 66 0.03 8.87 2.74
C MET A 66 0.44 9.99 3.70
N TYR A 67 0.24 9.77 5.01
CA TYR A 67 0.61 10.75 6.02
C TYR A 67 2.12 11.01 6.04
N ALA A 68 2.93 9.95 5.99
CA ALA A 68 4.38 10.07 5.96
C ALA A 68 4.88 10.77 4.67
N SER A 69 4.33 10.40 3.51
CA SER A 69 4.74 10.96 2.22
C SER A 69 4.39 12.44 2.07
N GLY A 70 3.21 12.88 2.52
CA GLY A 70 2.77 14.26 2.39
C GLY A 70 3.58 15.27 3.23
N GLU A 71 4.14 14.81 4.34
CA GLU A 71 5.05 15.58 5.21
C GLU A 71 6.47 15.65 4.62
N LEU A 72 7.01 14.54 4.09
CA LEU A 72 8.39 14.45 3.60
C LEU A 72 8.61 15.09 2.22
N TYR A 73 7.74 14.76 1.27
CA TYR A 73 7.94 15.07 -0.15
C TYR A 73 7.01 16.21 -0.61
N GLY A 74 5.97 16.50 0.17
CA GLY A 74 4.97 17.50 -0.16
C GLY A 74 3.79 16.93 -0.94
N TRP A 75 2.64 17.57 -0.78
CA TRP A 75 1.36 17.08 -1.29
C TRP A 75 1.22 17.13 -2.82
N LEU A 76 2.08 17.89 -3.50
CA LEU A 76 2.01 18.13 -4.95
C LEU A 76 3.05 17.33 -5.74
N ASP A 77 3.83 16.46 -5.09
CA ASP A 77 4.80 15.66 -5.82
C ASP A 77 4.08 14.67 -6.77
N PRO A 78 4.47 14.60 -8.06
CA PRO A 78 3.80 13.77 -9.06
C PRO A 78 3.69 12.30 -8.64
N ILE A 79 4.71 11.81 -7.94
CA ILE A 79 4.77 10.43 -7.48
C ILE A 79 3.82 10.21 -6.29
N HIS A 80 3.67 11.19 -5.41
CA HIS A 80 2.71 11.11 -4.31
C HIS A 80 1.28 11.07 -4.84
N ILE A 81 0.98 11.85 -5.89
CA ILE A 81 -0.30 11.78 -6.59
C ILE A 81 -0.52 10.38 -7.17
N LEU A 82 0.49 9.80 -7.83
CA LEU A 82 0.39 8.46 -8.42
C LEU A 82 0.14 7.38 -7.34
N ALA A 83 0.88 7.42 -6.24
CA ALA A 83 0.70 6.51 -5.10
C ALA A 83 -0.66 6.68 -4.42
N THR A 84 -1.20 7.91 -4.43
CA THR A 84 -2.53 8.25 -3.92
C THR A 84 -3.61 7.66 -4.81
N VAL A 85 -3.51 7.85 -6.12
CA VAL A 85 -4.44 7.30 -7.10
C VAL A 85 -4.50 5.76 -6.99
N ILE A 86 -3.35 5.09 -6.90
CA ILE A 86 -3.29 3.63 -6.69
C ILE A 86 -3.95 3.23 -5.36
N GLY A 87 -3.74 4.01 -4.30
CA GLY A 87 -4.38 3.78 -3.00
C GLY A 87 -5.91 3.90 -3.06
N VAL A 88 -6.42 4.91 -3.77
CA VAL A 88 -7.87 5.09 -3.97
C VAL A 88 -8.44 3.94 -4.81
N LEU A 89 -7.76 3.53 -5.88
CA LEU A 89 -8.15 2.37 -6.68
C LEU A 89 -8.24 1.09 -5.85
N LEU A 90 -7.27 0.85 -4.96
CA LEU A 90 -7.31 -0.24 -3.99
C LEU A 90 -8.55 -0.17 -3.10
N MET A 91 -8.86 1.02 -2.57
CA MET A 91 -10.04 1.21 -1.72
C MET A 91 -11.35 0.95 -2.46
N VAL A 92 -11.46 1.43 -3.70
CA VAL A 92 -12.63 1.19 -4.56
C VAL A 92 -12.78 -0.30 -4.85
N LEU A 93 -11.68 -1.00 -5.14
CA LEU A 93 -11.70 -2.45 -5.38
C LEU A 93 -12.16 -3.21 -4.13
N VAL A 94 -11.59 -2.90 -2.96
CA VAL A 94 -12.00 -3.49 -1.68
C VAL A 94 -13.47 -3.22 -1.41
N GLY A 95 -13.94 -1.99 -1.59
CA GLY A 95 -15.33 -1.60 -1.41
C GLY A 95 -16.26 -2.36 -2.35
N ALA A 96 -15.90 -2.48 -3.64
CA ALA A 96 -16.68 -3.21 -4.61
C ALA A 96 -16.84 -4.69 -4.23
N VAL A 97 -15.76 -5.34 -3.79
CA VAL A 97 -15.80 -6.74 -3.31
C VAL A 97 -16.65 -6.84 -2.04
N PHE A 98 -16.52 -5.89 -1.11
CA PHE A 98 -17.30 -5.87 0.13
C PHE A 98 -18.81 -5.75 -0.12
N PHE A 99 -19.22 -4.91 -1.06
CA PHE A 99 -20.61 -4.74 -1.47
C PHE A 99 -21.08 -5.79 -2.49
N GLN A 100 -20.23 -6.76 -2.84
CA GLN A 100 -20.51 -7.78 -3.87
C GLN A 100 -20.92 -7.17 -5.21
N ILE A 101 -20.39 -5.99 -5.52
CA ILE A 101 -20.60 -5.31 -6.79
C ILE A 101 -19.74 -6.00 -7.83
N GLN A 102 -20.39 -6.61 -8.82
CA GLN A 102 -19.70 -7.25 -9.94
C GLN A 102 -19.02 -6.17 -10.79
N LEU A 103 -17.68 -6.14 -10.72
CA LEU A 103 -16.88 -5.33 -11.62
C LEU A 103 -16.60 -6.13 -12.89
N PRO A 104 -16.63 -5.51 -14.09
CA PRO A 104 -16.39 -6.21 -15.35
C PRO A 104 -14.98 -6.83 -15.44
N PHE A 105 -14.06 -6.42 -14.58
CA PHE A 105 -12.68 -6.93 -14.52
C PHE A 105 -12.45 -7.96 -13.40
N VAL A 106 -13.44 -8.22 -12.54
CA VAL A 106 -13.31 -9.09 -11.37
C VAL A 106 -14.59 -9.92 -11.24
N SER A 107 -14.60 -11.05 -11.93
CA SER A 107 -15.71 -11.99 -11.93
C SER A 107 -15.58 -13.10 -10.87
N ASP A 108 -14.40 -13.26 -10.27
CA ASP A 108 -14.11 -14.31 -9.31
C ASP A 108 -13.29 -13.80 -8.11
N ASP A 109 -13.51 -14.40 -6.93
CA ASP A 109 -12.84 -14.03 -5.67
C ASP A 109 -11.31 -14.18 -5.79
N GLN A 110 -10.82 -15.18 -6.55
CA GLN A 110 -9.38 -15.35 -6.80
C GLN A 110 -8.82 -14.22 -7.66
N THR A 111 -9.59 -13.76 -8.67
CA THR A 111 -9.18 -12.65 -9.53
C THR A 111 -9.12 -11.35 -8.74
N ALA A 112 -10.08 -11.12 -7.85
CA ALA A 112 -10.12 -9.96 -6.96
C ALA A 112 -8.86 -9.90 -6.08
N PHE A 113 -8.51 -11.05 -5.49
CA PHE A 113 -7.34 -11.19 -4.65
C PHE A 113 -6.04 -10.94 -5.42
N LEU A 114 -5.92 -11.49 -6.63
CA LEU A 114 -4.73 -11.33 -7.47
C LEU A 114 -4.55 -9.86 -7.88
N VAL A 115 -5.62 -9.19 -8.32
CA VAL A 115 -5.58 -7.76 -8.65
C VAL A 115 -5.16 -6.93 -7.44
N LEU A 116 -5.70 -7.25 -6.26
CA LEU A 116 -5.38 -6.56 -5.02
C LEU A 116 -3.92 -6.76 -4.62
N ALA A 117 -3.40 -7.98 -4.72
CA ALA A 117 -1.99 -8.30 -4.47
C ALA A 117 -1.04 -7.56 -5.44
N VAL A 118 -1.39 -7.52 -6.73
CA VAL A 118 -0.62 -6.78 -7.74
C VAL A 118 -0.60 -5.29 -7.43
N LEU A 119 -1.74 -4.68 -7.10
CA LEU A 119 -1.80 -3.26 -6.76
C LEU A 119 -0.98 -2.92 -5.50
N ILE A 120 -0.99 -3.77 -4.48
CA ILE A 120 -0.15 -3.61 -3.29
C ILE A 120 1.33 -3.68 -3.67
N LEU A 121 1.73 -4.66 -4.48
CA LEU A 121 3.11 -4.78 -4.95
C LEU A 121 3.55 -3.54 -5.73
N VAL A 122 2.75 -3.08 -6.69
CA VAL A 122 3.04 -1.88 -7.49
C VAL A 122 3.22 -0.67 -6.58
N LYS A 123 2.32 -0.46 -5.61
CA LYS A 123 2.43 0.63 -4.65
C LYS A 123 3.70 0.55 -3.81
N LEU A 124 4.06 -0.66 -3.37
CA LEU A 124 5.24 -0.90 -2.55
C LEU A 124 6.54 -0.66 -3.34
N VAL A 125 6.57 -1.04 -4.62
CA VAL A 125 7.68 -0.76 -5.53
C VAL A 125 7.83 0.74 -5.79
N ILE A 126 6.74 1.47 -6.01
CA ILE A 126 6.80 2.93 -6.21
C ILE A 126 7.33 3.62 -4.94
N THR A 127 6.78 3.25 -3.78
CA THR A 127 7.12 3.87 -2.50
C THR A 127 8.58 3.59 -2.10
N ASN A 128 9.02 2.33 -2.20
CA ASN A 128 10.39 1.98 -1.85
C ASN A 128 11.40 2.35 -2.96
N GLY A 129 10.97 2.31 -4.22
CA GLY A 129 11.77 2.76 -5.36
C GLY A 129 12.15 4.23 -5.23
N GLN A 130 11.23 5.08 -4.78
CA GLN A 130 11.55 6.47 -4.44
C GLN A 130 12.62 6.56 -3.36
N ARG A 131 12.51 5.81 -2.26
CA ARG A 131 13.54 5.80 -1.21
C ARG A 131 14.89 5.33 -1.71
N ILE A 132 14.93 4.32 -2.57
CA ILE A 132 16.18 3.83 -3.16
C ILE A 132 16.80 4.88 -4.08
N LEU A 133 15.99 5.57 -4.89
CA LEU A 133 16.43 6.67 -5.76
C LEU A 133 16.94 7.88 -4.96
N ASP A 134 16.29 8.19 -3.84
CA ASP A 134 16.66 9.25 -2.90
C ASP A 134 17.99 8.90 -2.19
N LEU A 135 18.13 7.64 -1.72
CA LEU A 135 19.38 7.11 -1.15
C LEU A 135 20.51 7.03 -2.18
N ALA A 136 20.20 6.80 -3.45
CA ALA A 136 21.18 6.77 -4.54
C ALA A 136 21.62 8.17 -4.98
N GLY A 137 20.98 9.25 -4.50
CA GLY A 137 21.36 10.63 -4.81
C GLY A 137 21.16 11.03 -6.29
N ILE A 138 20.37 10.27 -7.07
CA ILE A 138 20.28 10.42 -8.53
C ILE A 138 19.36 11.59 -8.93
N LEU A 139 18.50 12.09 -8.03
CA LEU A 139 17.55 13.17 -8.35
C LEU A 139 18.08 14.60 -8.08
N TYR A 140 19.37 14.75 -7.75
CA TYR A 140 20.01 16.06 -7.49
C TYR A 140 21.17 16.37 -8.46
N ASN A 141 20.96 16.15 -9.76
CA ASN A 141 21.78 16.78 -10.79
C ASN A 141 20.91 17.31 -11.94
#